data_AF-A0A432FCG2-F1
#
_entry.id   AF-A0A432FCG2-F1
#
_cell.length_a   1.000
_cell.length_b   1.000
_cell.length_c   1.000
_cell.angle_alpha   90.00
_cell.angle_beta   90.00
_cell.angle_gamma   90.00
#
_symmetry.space_group_name_H-M   'P 1'
#
loop_
_entity.id
_entity.type
_entity.pdbx_description
1 polymer ?
#
loop_
_entity_poly.entity_id
_entity_poly.type
_entity_poly.pdbx_seq_one_letter_code
_entity_poly.pdbx_strand_id
1 'polypeptide(L)' 'HDDESGTLQVINGLEEFREHLGGDLTITLLRELGQGFEVHEMNLPLVIESIYELRDRQAGREQSVIPARA' A
#
# COMPACT_ATOMS: atom_id res chain seq x y z
N HIS A 1 -4.52 -9.95 1.96
CA HIS A 1 -4.38 -11.20 2.71
C HIS A 1 -4.19 -10.83 4.16
N ASP A 2 -4.92 -11.51 5.03
CA ASP A 2 -4.83 -11.36 6.48
C ASP A 2 -3.96 -12.49 7.03
N ASP A 3 -3.28 -12.25 8.14
CA ASP A 3 -2.55 -13.27 8.88
C ASP A 3 -3.48 -14.17 9.72
N GLU A 4 -2.91 -15.09 10.49
CA GLU A 4 -3.65 -16.01 11.35
C GLU A 4 -4.46 -15.31 12.45
N SER A 5 -4.14 -14.04 12.76
CA SER A 5 -4.83 -13.20 13.74
C SER A 5 -5.87 -12.28 13.11
N GLY A 6 -6.04 -12.31 11.78
CA GLY A 6 -6.94 -11.42 11.04
C GLY A 6 -6.37 -10.02 10.81
N THR A 7 -5.06 -9.83 11.00
CA THR A 7 -4.38 -8.55 10.72
C THR A 7 -3.91 -8.53 9.28
N LEU A 8 -4.06 -7.36 8.63
CA LEU A 8 -3.54 -7.15 7.28
C LEU A 8 -2.02 -7.32 7.28
N GLN A 9 -1.50 -8.27 6.50
CA GLN A 9 -0.07 -8.57 6.44
C GLN A 9 0.79 -7.36 6.05
N VAL A 10 0.23 -6.42 5.27
CA VAL A 10 0.90 -5.16 4.91
C VAL A 10 1.24 -4.33 6.15
N ILE A 11 0.39 -4.32 7.17
CA ILE A 11 0.62 -3.55 8.40
C ILE A 11 1.78 -4.13 9.18
N ASN A 12 1.82 -5.46 9.33
CA ASN A 12 2.95 -6.14 9.97
C ASN A 12 4.26 -5.87 9.20
N GLY A 13 4.23 -5.95 7.87
CA GLY A 13 5.40 -5.67 7.04
C GLY A 13 5.91 -4.22 7.16
N LEU A 14 5.02 -3.24 7.35
CA LEU A 14 5.40 -1.84 7.58
C LEU A 14 6.11 -1.66 8.93
N GLU A 15 5.60 -2.30 9.99
CA GLU A 15 6.22 -2.28 11.31
C GLU A 15 7.58 -2.98 11.31
N GLU A 16 7.68 -4.17 10.70
CA GLU A 16 8.95 -4.87 10.50
C GLU A 16 9.95 -3.99 9.73
N PHE A 17 9.52 -3.36 8.65
CA PHE A 17 10.39 -2.49 7.86
C PHE A 17 10.90 -1.28 8.66
N ARG A 18 10.05 -0.67 9.49
CA ARG A 18 10.45 0.39 10.43
C ARG A 18 11.53 -0.10 11.40
N GLU A 19 11.33 -1.27 12.00
CA GLU A 19 12.30 -1.86 12.94
C GLU A 19 13.65 -2.14 12.29
N HIS A 20 13.65 -2.62 11.04
CA HIS A 20 14.88 -2.87 10.27
C HIS A 20 15.67 -1.59 9.95
N LEU A 21 15.00 -0.44 9.82
CA LEU A 21 15.65 0.85 9.58
C LEU A 21 16.22 1.49 10.87
N GLY A 22 16.03 0.84 12.03
CA GLY A 22 16.46 1.37 13.32
C GLY A 22 15.49 2.38 13.94
N GLY A 23 14.23 2.37 13.51
CA GLY A 23 13.13 3.10 14.16
C GLY A 23 12.42 4.12 13.28
N ASP A 24 13.10 4.72 12.29
CA ASP A 24 12.48 5.69 11.39
C ASP A 24 11.98 4.98 10.13
N LEU A 25 10.67 5.04 9.91
CA LEU A 25 10.09 4.61 8.64
C LEU A 25 10.52 5.62 7.56
N THR A 26 10.83 5.15 6.36
CA THR A 26 11.03 6.05 5.20
C THR A 26 10.37 5.39 4.00
N ILE A 27 9.26 5.97 3.56
CA ILE A 27 8.50 5.48 2.40
C ILE A 27 8.29 6.62 1.43
N THR A 28 8.66 6.37 0.18
CA THR A 28 8.34 7.27 -0.94
C THR A 28 6.89 7.10 -1.34
N LEU A 29 6.08 8.15 -1.18
CA LEU A 29 4.73 8.26 -1.73
C LEU A 29 4.72 9.19 -2.95
N LEU A 30 3.73 9.05 -3.82
CA LEU A 30 3.58 9.91 -5.00
C LEU A 30 2.59 11.04 -4.71
N ARG A 31 3.03 12.28 -4.96
CA ARG A 31 2.14 13.45 -4.99
C ARG A 31 1.53 13.64 -6.37
N GLU A 32 2.33 13.45 -7.40
CA GLU A 32 1.97 13.54 -8.82
C GLU A 32 2.80 12.56 -9.65
N LEU A 33 2.51 12.44 -10.94
CA LEU A 33 3.31 11.62 -11.85
C LEU A 33 4.75 12.12 -11.89
N GLY A 34 5.68 11.22 -11.56
CA GLY A 34 7.11 11.53 -11.48
C GLY A 34 7.52 12.40 -10.28
N GLN A 35 6.61 12.69 -9.34
CA GLN A 35 6.88 13.49 -8.15
C GLN A 35 6.63 12.69 -6.87
N GLY A 36 7.72 12.20 -6.27
CA GLY A 36 7.70 11.52 -4.98
C GLY A 36 7.92 12.46 -3.79
N PHE A 37 7.47 12.05 -2.61
CA PHE A 37 7.84 12.65 -1.33
C PHE A 37 7.97 11.56 -0.27
N GLU A 38 8.86 11.77 0.70
CA GLU A 38 9.10 10.83 1.78
C GLU A 38 8.12 11.07 2.94
N VAL A 39 7.64 9.99 3.54
CA VAL A 39 6.92 10.01 4.81
C VAL A 39 7.64 9.14 5.82
N HIS A 40 7.60 9.60 7.08
CA HIS A 40 8.23 8.92 8.21
C HIS A 40 7.26 8.26 9.18
N GLU A 41 5.96 8.50 8.99
CA GLU A 41 4.89 7.88 9.74
C GLU A 41 3.70 7.66 8.80
N MET A 42 2.95 6.59 9.04
CA MET A 42 1.75 6.25 8.26
C MET A 42 0.52 6.41 9.13
N ASN A 43 -0.53 7.05 8.61
CA ASN A 43 -1.83 7.07 9.26
C ASN A 43 -2.51 5.70 9.06
N LEU A 44 -2.42 4.83 10.06
CA LEU A 44 -2.89 3.45 9.97
C LEU A 44 -4.38 3.32 9.59
N PRO A 45 -5.32 4.08 10.20
CA PRO A 45 -6.71 4.10 9.74
C PRO A 45 -6.87 4.38 8.23
N LEU A 46 -6.14 5.37 7.71
CA LEU A 46 -6.19 5.74 6.29
C LEU A 46 -5.59 4.66 5.39
N VAL A 47 -4.53 3.98 5.84
CA VAL A 47 -3.94 2.84 5.11
C VAL A 47 -4.95 1.70 5.00
N ILE A 48 -5.64 1.36 6.09
CA ILE A 48 -6.65 0.31 6.11
C ILE A 48 -7.81 0.66 5.16
N GLU A 49 -8.32 1.90 5.23
CA GLU A 49 -9.36 2.39 4.32
C GLU A 49 -8.91 2.26 2.86
N SER A 50 -7.69 2.70 2.55
CA SER A 50 -7.12 2.63 1.20
C SER A 50 -6.99 1.19 0.69
N ILE A 51 -6.63 0.23 1.55
CA ILE A 51 -6.55 -1.19 1.18
C ILE A 51 -7.93 -1.73 0.79
N TYR A 52 -8.97 -1.40 1.56
CA TYR A 52 -10.33 -1.82 1.24
C TYR A 52 -10.85 -1.15 -0.03
N GLU A 53 -10.58 0.14 -0.20
CA GLU A 53 -10.94 0.92 -1.39
C GLU A 53 -10.33 0.31 -2.66
N LEU A 54 -9.04 -0.04 -2.63
CA LEU A 54 -8.35 -0.69 -3.75
C LEU A 54 -8.92 -2.07 -4.07
N ARG A 55 -9.30 -2.86 -3.05
CA ARG A 55 -9.94 -4.17 -3.23
C ARG A 55 -11.29 -4.02 -3.95
N ASP A 56 -12.09 -3.05 -3.54
CA ASP A 56 -13.40 -2.80 -4.13
C ASP A 56 -13.27 -2.29 -5.58
N ARG A 57 -12.30 -1.39 -5.84
CA ARG A 57 -11.94 -0.97 -7.22
C ARG A 57 -11.50 -2.13 -8.09
N GLN A 58 -10.72 -3.06 -7.55
CA GLN A 58 -10.28 -4.24 -8.29
C GLN A 58 -11.46 -5.17 -8.61
N ALA A 59 -12.38 -5.38 -7.67
CA ALA A 59 -13.57 -6.19 -7.87
C ALA A 59 -14.51 -5.58 -8.94
N GLY A 60 -14.58 -4.24 -9.00
CA GLY A 60 -15.36 -3.51 -10.00
C GLY A 60 -14.66 -3.30 -11.35
N ARG A 61 -13.39 -3.68 -11.52
CA ARG A 61 -12.71 -3.56 -12.82
C ARG A 61 -13.19 -4.64 -13.77
N GLU A 62 -13.98 -4.25 -14.77
CA GLU A 62 -14.00 -4.93 -16.05
C GLU A 62 -12.61 -4.76 -16.68
N GLN A 63 -11.79 -5.81 -16.63
CA GLN A 63 -10.44 -5.78 -17.20
C GLN A 63 -10.54 -5.62 -18.72
N SER A 64 -10.46 -4.39 -19.22
CA SER A 64 -10.06 -4.14 -20.60
C SER A 64 -8.57 -4.44 -20.68
N VAL A 65 -8.23 -5.72 -20.79
CA VAL A 65 -6.89 -6.16 -21.21
C VAL A 65 -6.63 -5.49 -22.55
N ILE A 66 -5.80 -4.46 -22.58
CA ILE A 66 -5.37 -3.85 -23.84
C ILE A 66 -4.33 -4.83 -24.40
N PRO A 67 -4.62 -5.57 -25.48
CA PRO A 67 -3.62 -6.44 -26.06
C PRO A 67 -2.45 -5.57 -26.52
N ALA A 68 -1.24 -5.91 -26.07
CA ALA A 68 -0.03 -5.32 -26.62
C ALA A 68 0.02 -5.68 -28.11
N ARG A 69 -0.18 -4.69 -28.98
CA ARG A 69 0.00 -4.85 -30.42
C ARG A 69 1.50 -4.81 -30.70
N ALA A 70 2.03 -5.92 -31.22
CA ALA A 70 3.34 -6.02 -31.85
C ALA A 70 3.33 -5.36 -33.24
#